data_AF-A0A1F7PQ29-F1
#
_entry.id   AF-A0A1F7PQ29-F1
#
_cell.length_a   1.000
_cell.length_b   1.000
_cell.length_c   1.000
_cell.angle_alpha   90.00
_cell.angle_beta   90.00
_cell.angle_gamma   90.00
#
_symmetry.space_group_name_H-M   'P 1'
#
loop_
_entity.id
_entity.type
_entity.pdbx_description
1 polymer ?
#
loop_
_entity_poly.entity_id
_entity_poly.type
_entity_poly.pdbx_seq_one_letter_code
_entity_poly.pdbx_strand_id
1 'polypeptide(L)'
;MRTFRLEPKPRIFDRRTVMTGWGVPTKTGREGESDVYYYQEGLLVYFAKDGFNVAAMVFMPPQPDAPPGPPAPVAPAPNPPRQR
;
A
#
# COMPACT_ATOMS: atom_id res chain seq x y z
N MET A 1 11.05 17.31 -8.76
CA MET A 1 10.78 16.46 -7.58
C MET A 1 12.04 15.69 -7.26
N ARG A 2 12.49 15.67 -5.99
CA ARG A 2 13.70 14.95 -5.58
C ARG A 2 13.27 13.61 -5.00
N THR A 3 13.67 12.54 -5.65
CA THR A 3 13.31 11.17 -5.26
C THR A 3 14.60 10.36 -5.14
N PHE A 4 14.72 9.58 -4.07
CA PHE A 4 15.83 8.66 -3.88
C PHE A 4 15.29 7.23 -3.90
N ARG A 5 15.85 6.37 -4.74
CA ARG A 5 15.46 4.97 -4.87
C ARG A 5 16.59 4.08 -4.40
N LEU A 6 16.28 3.26 -3.41
CA LEU A 6 17.15 2.21 -2.88
C LEU A 6 16.66 0.86 -3.38
N GLU A 7 17.55 0.09 -4.01
CA GLU A 7 17.28 -1.28 -4.46
C GLU A 7 18.11 -2.23 -3.60
N PRO A 8 17.56 -2.69 -2.46
CA PRO A 8 18.30 -3.56 -1.56
C PRO A 8 18.56 -4.92 -2.23
N LYS A 9 19.68 -5.55 -1.87
CA LYS A 9 19.89 -6.96 -2.21
C LYS A 9 18.80 -7.82 -1.55
N PRO A 10 18.41 -8.95 -2.17
CA PRO A 10 17.44 -9.87 -1.55
C PRO A 10 17.82 -10.23 -0.11
N ARG A 11 16.81 -10.40 0.76
CA ARG A 11 16.93 -10.76 2.18
C ARG A 11 17.51 -9.71 3.12
N ILE A 12 17.88 -8.52 2.63
CA ILE A 12 18.30 -7.40 3.51
C ILE A 12 17.09 -6.78 4.21
N PHE A 13 15.99 -6.60 3.46
CA PHE A 13 14.72 -6.17 4.01
C PHE A 13 13.63 -7.15 3.59
N ASP A 14 12.85 -7.59 4.57
CA ASP A 14 11.61 -8.33 4.38
C ASP A 14 10.43 -7.51 4.92
N ARG A 15 9.21 -8.00 4.66
CA ARG A 15 7.97 -7.36 5.12
C ARG A 15 7.95 -7.12 6.64
N ARG A 16 8.46 -8.06 7.44
CA ARG A 16 8.51 -7.94 8.90
C ARG A 16 9.46 -6.82 9.34
N THR A 17 10.63 -6.73 8.70
CA THR A 17 11.65 -5.73 8.96
C THR A 17 11.13 -4.34 8.62
N VAL A 18 10.46 -4.20 7.47
CA VAL A 18 9.81 -2.95 7.07
C VAL A 18 8.75 -2.52 8.08
N MET A 19 7.85 -3.44 8.49
CA MET A 19 6.83 -3.12 9.49
C MET A 19 7.40 -2.81 10.88
N THR A 20 8.51 -3.45 11.25
CA THR A 20 9.18 -3.18 12.54
C THR A 20 9.88 -1.83 12.51
N GLY A 21 10.50 -1.45 11.39
CA GLY A 21 11.27 -0.21 11.26
C GLY A 21 10.40 1.02 11.01
N TRP A 22 9.37 0.91 10.17
CA TRP A 22 8.52 2.03 9.76
C TRP A 22 7.09 1.96 10.29
N GLY A 23 6.70 0.86 10.93
CA GLY A 23 5.34 0.67 11.43
C GLY A 23 4.36 0.23 10.35
N VAL A 24 3.07 0.39 10.66
CA VAL A 24 1.95 0.02 9.79
C VAL A 24 1.85 1.04 8.65
N PRO A 25 1.82 0.60 7.37
CA PRO A 25 1.69 1.54 6.26
C PRO A 25 0.33 2.22 6.27
N THR A 26 0.27 3.47 5.82
CA THR A 26 -0.98 4.22 5.63
C THR A 26 -1.94 3.47 4.69
N LYS A 27 -1.38 2.86 3.64
CA LYS A 27 -2.15 2.07 2.68
C LYS A 27 -1.30 0.92 2.14
N THR A 28 -1.95 -0.19 1.81
CA THR A 28 -1.37 -1.27 1.01
C THR A 28 -2.04 -1.32 -0.36
N GLY A 29 -1.31 -1.70 -1.38
CA GLY A 29 -1.84 -1.88 -2.73
C GLY A 29 -0.99 -2.85 -3.54
N ARG A 30 -1.30 -2.94 -4.83
CA ARG A 30 -0.57 -3.76 -5.78
C ARG A 30 -0.34 -2.96 -7.06
N GLU A 31 0.91 -2.92 -7.51
CA GLU A 31 1.32 -2.24 -8.74
C GLU A 31 1.97 -3.28 -9.66
N GLY A 32 1.26 -3.65 -10.73
CA GLY A 32 1.62 -4.80 -11.56
C GLY A 32 1.67 -6.09 -10.73
N GLU A 33 2.86 -6.69 -10.65
CA GLU A 33 3.10 -7.92 -9.87
C GLU A 33 3.64 -7.66 -8.45
N SER A 34 3.91 -6.40 -8.10
CA SER A 34 4.51 -6.04 -6.82
C SER A 34 3.43 -5.64 -5.82
N ASP A 35 3.46 -6.21 -4.62
CA ASP A 35 2.75 -5.60 -3.49
C ASP A 35 3.48 -4.31 -3.11
N VAL A 36 2.72 -3.30 -2.68
CA VAL A 36 3.27 -1.99 -2.34
C VAL A 36 2.73 -1.52 -1.01
N TYR A 37 3.63 -1.09 -0.14
CA TYR A 37 3.28 -0.34 1.07
C TYR A 37 3.49 1.16 0.81
N TYR A 38 2.48 1.94 1.16
CA TYR A 38 2.48 3.39 1.05
C TYR A 38 2.52 4.00 2.45
N TYR A 39 3.58 4.74 2.72
CA TYR A 39 3.75 5.57 3.91
C TYR A 39 3.61 7.03 3.49
N GLN A 40 2.61 7.70 4.06
CA GLN A 40 2.29 9.08 3.70
C GLN A 40 3.42 10.06 4.03
N GLU A 41 4.31 9.73 4.98
CA GLU A 41 5.51 10.53 5.26
C GLU A 41 6.55 10.50 4.12
N GLY A 42 6.28 9.78 3.02
CA GLY A 42 7.07 9.86 1.80
C GLY A 42 7.91 8.62 1.52
N LEU A 43 7.40 7.43 1.86
CA LEU A 43 8.06 6.17 1.53
C LEU A 43 7.10 5.23 0.80
N LEU A 44 7.56 4.68 -0.32
CA LEU A 44 6.95 3.50 -0.94
C LEU A 44 7.90 2.32 -0.80
N VAL A 45 7.34 1.17 -0.46
CA VAL A 45 8.09 -0.08 -0.40
C VAL A 45 7.45 -1.07 -1.37
N TYR A 46 8.19 -1.40 -2.42
CA TYR A 46 7.82 -2.39 -3.42
C TYR A 46 8.38 -3.75 -3.01
N PHE A 47 7.51 -4.74 -2.92
CA PHE A 47 7.90 -6.13 -2.66
C PHE A 47 8.17 -6.85 -3.97
N ALA A 48 9.13 -7.78 -3.94
CA ALA A 48 9.40 -8.70 -5.02
C ALA A 48 8.19 -9.62 -5.27
N LYS A 49 8.22 -10.36 -6.37
CA LYS A 49 7.12 -11.27 -6.78
C LYS A 49 6.82 -12.36 -5.74
N ASP A 50 7.77 -12.68 -4.87
CA ASP A 50 7.58 -13.60 -3.74
C ASP A 50 6.72 -13.03 -2.61
N GLY A 51 6.41 -11.73 -2.65
CA GLY A 51 5.59 -11.01 -1.67
C GLY A 51 6.27 -10.79 -0.31
N PHE A 52 7.51 -11.25 -0.15
CA PHE A 52 8.23 -11.28 1.13
C PHE A 52 9.43 -10.34 1.14
N ASN A 53 10.26 -10.38 0.10
CA ASN A 53 11.46 -9.55 0.00
C ASN A 53 11.13 -8.17 -0.53
N VAL A 54 11.84 -7.15 -0.05
CA VAL A 54 11.76 -5.81 -0.64
C VAL A 54 12.58 -5.76 -1.92
N ALA A 55 11.95 -5.32 -3.01
CA ALA A 55 12.62 -5.08 -4.30
C ALA A 55 13.11 -3.64 -4.42
N ALA A 56 12.34 -2.67 -3.92
CA ALA A 56 12.74 -1.26 -3.93
C ALA A 56 12.10 -0.47 -2.79
N MET A 57 12.82 0.53 -2.31
CA MET A 57 12.32 1.57 -1.41
C MET A 57 12.49 2.93 -2.09
N VAL A 58 11.39 3.66 -2.21
CA VAL A 58 11.37 4.96 -2.89
C VAL A 58 11.05 6.03 -1.86
N PHE A 59 12.03 6.89 -1.59
CA PHE A 59 11.92 8.01 -0.68
C PHE A 59 11.60 9.27 -1.48
N MET A 60 10.52 9.95 -1.09
CA MET A 60 10.02 11.15 -1.70
C MET A 60 9.51 12.10 -0.61
N PRO A 61 9.24 13.38 -0.91
CA PRO A 61 8.58 14.26 0.05
C PRO A 61 7.22 13.68 0.51
N PRO A 62 6.76 14.02 1.73
CA PRO A 62 5.44 13.62 2.21
C PRO A 62 4.34 13.95 1.19
N GLN A 63 3.42 13.01 1.01
CA GLN A 63 2.31 13.20 0.08
C GLN A 63 1.15 13.89 0.79
N PRO A 64 0.47 14.85 0.12
CA PRO A 64 -0.75 15.42 0.67
C PRO A 64 -1.80 14.32 0.89
N ASP A 65 -2.65 14.51 1.89
CA ASP A 65 -3.80 13.63 2.11
C ASP A 65 -4.62 13.48 0.82
N ALA A 66 -5.00 12.25 0.52
CA ALA A 66 -5.97 12.03 -0.56
C ALA A 66 -7.27 12.74 -0.17
N PRO A 67 -7.89 13.52 -1.07
CA PRO A 67 -9.22 14.05 -0.83
C PRO A 67 -10.18 12.93 -0.45
N PRO A 68 -11.13 13.15 0.49
CA PRO A 68 -12.09 12.13 0.85
C PRO A 68 -12.79 11.61 -0.40
N GLY A 69 -12.75 10.28 -0.58
CA GLY A 69 -13.42 9.62 -1.70
C GLY A 69 -14.94 9.84 -1.64
N PRO A 70 -15.65 9.74 -2.77
CA PRO A 70 -17.10 9.81 -2.77
C PRO A 70 -17.67 8.71 -1.85
N PRO A 71 -18.77 9.01 -1.11
CA PRO A 71 -19.39 8.03 -0.23
C PRO A 71 -19.71 6.75 -1.00
N ALA A 72 -19.46 5.59 -0.36
CA ALA A 72 -19.77 4.29 -0.94
C ALA A 72 -21.26 4.24 -1.32
N PRO A 73 -21.64 3.63 -2.46
CA PRO A 73 -23.03 3.44 -2.82
C PRO A 73 -23.75 2.69 -1.70
N VAL A 74 -24.83 3.26 -1.18
CA VAL A 74 -25.70 2.58 -0.23
C VAL A 74 -26.26 1.35 -0.94
N ALA A 75 -26.02 0.15 -0.40
CA ALA A 75 -26.56 -1.07 -0.98
C ALA A 75 -28.09 -0.95 -1.09
N PRO A 76 -28.71 -1.34 -2.22
CA PRO A 76 -30.15 -1.31 -2.36
C PRO A 76 -30.79 -2.20 -1.29
N ALA A 77 -31.88 -1.71 -0.69
CA ALA A 77 -32.62 -2.41 0.35
C ALA A 77 -33.03 -3.83 -0.11
N PRO A 78 -32.99 -4.84 0.77
CA PRO A 78 -33.39 -6.19 0.40
C PRO A 78 -34.86 -6.21 -0.05
N ASN A 79 -35.13 -6.88 -1.17
CA ASN A 79 -36.48 -7.04 -1.70
C ASN A 79 -37.39 -7.72 -0.66
N PRO A 80 -38.66 -7.26 -0.50
CA PRO A 80 -39.60 -7.89 0.40
C PRO A 80 -39.86 -9.35 0.00
N PRO A 81 -40.09 -10.25 0.97
CA PRO A 81 -40.34 -11.66 0.68
C PRO A 81 -41.60 -11.82 -0.16
N ARG A 82 -41.47 -12.56 -1.27
CA ARG A 82 -42.56 -12.88 -2.18
C ARG A 82 -43.53 -13.83 -1.46
N GLN A 83 -44.70 -13.32 -1.06
CA GLN A 83 -45.77 -14.16 -0.51
C GLN A 83 -46.28 -15.10 -1.61
N ARG A 84 -46.43 -16.38 -1.26
CA ARG A 84 -47.00 -17.46 -2.07
C ARG A 84 -48.48 -17.61 -1.76
#